data_AF-A0A1F3TAU5-F1
#
_entry.id   AF-A0A1F3TAU5-F1
#
_cell.length_a   1.000
_cell.length_b   1.000
_cell.length_c   1.000
_cell.angle_alpha   90.00
_cell.angle_beta   90.00
_cell.angle_gamma   90.00
#
_symmetry.space_group_name_H-M   'P 1'
#
loop_
_entity.id
_entity.type
_entity.pdbx_description
1 polymer ?
#
loop_
_entity_poly.entity_id
_entity_poly.type
_entity_poly.pdbx_seq_one_letter_code
_entity_poly.pdbx_strand_id
1 'polypeptide(L)'
;MLGSLLVHLPDLLKDLAIMLGLAGMVSLLFRRLGQPVVLGYILAGILAGPHVPWIPTVSDIPNIQVLAELGIVFLLFSLGLEFSFAKLFKTGLASISIALIEVAAMAAAGYAFGSVLGWSVLDRVFLGGILSISSTTIIIKAIDELGLKAHRFTQTVFGVLIMEDLVAILILIALSTIAASREVHGAALLVSLGQLVLLLPLVVLSGIYLIPRILRISRRWLNDEALLIFSLGLCLGLVLLSNALGYSAALGAFVAGAILAESAEGKKIEVLVHPVRNLFGAIFFVSVGMLFDPYFLKDHAWIVAALSLLTIAGKAAATGMGALIAGQGMKASVQVGFSMAQIGEFSFIIASLGASLNVTSSILYSLAVAVALVTSFTTPYMIRGSASFSTWLENRIPEGGRNLLRKYETGLSRIRFSSSHNGVRAKMRAYADVLRRTLETEQLPYRSLVPWSAHLSRFAIEPGSKLAGKTLRDLNVRGRTGVNVLVVRRGDSAIVAPDPDELILPVDEIVVLGTDEQMQVLRSLIERSAEAPPDKGGDYSLISITLHERSFLTGRTIREAGIRESFGGLVVGIERKGTRIANPDSSFRLTPGDEVWVVCPNSRQSEIAKLSGEVERPKS
;
A
#
# COMPACT_ATOMS: atom_id res chain seq x y z
N MET A 1 -36.72 -22.43 -31.59
CA MET A 1 -35.65 -23.43 -31.88
C MET A 1 -34.70 -23.71 -30.70
N LEU A 2 -34.57 -22.85 -29.68
CA LEU A 2 -33.79 -23.16 -28.46
C LEU A 2 -34.51 -24.07 -27.45
N GLY A 3 -35.85 -24.07 -27.43
CA GLY A 3 -36.65 -24.85 -26.48
C GLY A 3 -36.59 -26.38 -26.67
N SER A 4 -36.22 -26.86 -27.87
CA SER A 4 -36.13 -28.29 -28.18
C SER A 4 -34.72 -28.88 -28.03
N LEU A 5 -33.71 -28.06 -27.74
CA LEU A 5 -32.32 -28.49 -27.50
C LEU A 5 -32.00 -28.74 -26.02
N LEU A 6 -32.90 -28.35 -25.10
CA LEU A 6 -32.71 -28.44 -23.64
C LEU A 6 -33.25 -29.73 -23.00
N VAL A 7 -33.70 -30.70 -23.80
CA VAL A 7 -34.62 -31.75 -23.31
C VAL A 7 -33.99 -32.75 -22.32
N HIS A 8 -32.65 -32.84 -22.15
CA HIS A 8 -32.03 -33.79 -21.20
C HIS A 8 -30.89 -33.22 -20.32
N LEU A 9 -30.75 -31.90 -20.19
CA LEU A 9 -29.71 -31.31 -19.34
C LEU A 9 -30.26 -31.08 -17.91
N PRO A 10 -29.55 -31.48 -16.84
CA PRO A 10 -29.93 -31.12 -15.48
C PRO A 10 -30.10 -29.61 -15.34
N ASP A 11 -31.13 -29.15 -14.64
CA ASP A 11 -31.44 -27.71 -14.48
C ASP A 11 -30.24 -26.92 -13.98
N LEU A 12 -29.44 -27.51 -13.08
CA LEU A 12 -28.19 -26.95 -12.59
C LEU A 12 -27.19 -26.56 -13.70
N LEU A 13 -27.07 -27.37 -14.76
CA LEU A 13 -26.10 -27.11 -15.83
C LEU A 13 -26.55 -25.95 -16.72
N LYS A 14 -27.86 -25.86 -16.98
CA LYS A 14 -28.48 -24.73 -17.66
C LYS A 14 -28.32 -23.45 -16.84
N ASP A 15 -28.57 -23.52 -15.55
CA ASP A 15 -28.49 -22.38 -14.64
C ASP A 15 -27.05 -21.88 -14.51
N LEU A 16 -26.08 -22.80 -14.39
CA LEU A 16 -24.66 -22.44 -14.37
C LEU A 16 -24.21 -21.78 -15.67
N ALA A 17 -24.68 -22.27 -16.83
CA ALA A 17 -24.38 -21.66 -18.12
C ALA A 17 -24.94 -20.23 -18.22
N ILE A 18 -26.18 -20.00 -17.75
CA ILE A 18 -26.80 -18.66 -17.70
C ILE A 18 -26.00 -17.74 -16.77
N MET A 19 -25.71 -18.19 -15.55
CA MET A 19 -24.96 -17.42 -14.55
C MET A 19 -23.58 -17.00 -15.05
N LEU A 20 -22.78 -17.96 -15.54
CA LEU A 20 -21.42 -17.69 -16.01
C LEU A 20 -21.42 -16.88 -17.32
N GLY A 21 -22.39 -17.13 -18.22
CA GLY A 21 -22.55 -16.36 -19.45
C GLY A 21 -22.86 -14.88 -19.18
N LEU A 22 -23.83 -14.61 -18.30
CA LEU A 22 -24.16 -13.25 -17.86
C LEU A 22 -23.01 -12.60 -17.11
N ALA A 23 -22.36 -13.30 -16.17
CA ALA A 23 -21.19 -12.80 -15.45
C ALA A 23 -20.04 -12.44 -16.41
N GLY A 24 -19.78 -13.27 -17.42
CA GLY A 24 -18.79 -13.00 -18.47
C GLY A 24 -19.14 -11.73 -19.27
N MET A 25 -20.39 -11.59 -19.71
CA MET A 25 -20.82 -10.43 -20.48
C MET A 25 -20.77 -9.13 -19.66
N VAL A 26 -21.31 -9.16 -18.44
CA VAL A 26 -21.34 -7.97 -17.55
C VAL A 26 -19.94 -7.61 -17.06
N SER A 27 -19.07 -8.59 -16.79
CA SER A 27 -17.68 -8.32 -16.41
C SER A 27 -16.90 -7.60 -17.51
N LEU A 28 -17.12 -7.95 -18.79
CA LEU A 28 -16.53 -7.22 -19.92
C LEU A 28 -17.04 -5.77 -19.98
N LEU A 29 -18.34 -5.56 -19.75
CA LEU A 29 -18.93 -4.21 -19.68
C LEU A 29 -18.31 -3.39 -18.55
N PHE A 30 -18.25 -3.94 -17.34
CA PHE A 30 -17.70 -3.26 -16.16
C PHE A 30 -16.21 -2.97 -16.33
N ARG A 31 -15.45 -3.90 -16.91
CA ARG A 31 -14.05 -3.67 -17.26
C ARG A 31 -13.89 -2.52 -18.24
N ARG A 32 -14.77 -2.39 -19.23
CA ARG A 32 -14.78 -1.27 -20.19
C ARG A 32 -15.13 0.07 -19.54
N LEU A 33 -15.96 0.04 -18.48
CA LEU A 33 -16.36 1.22 -17.71
C LEU A 33 -15.36 1.61 -16.59
N GLY A 34 -14.26 0.87 -16.41
CA GLY A 34 -13.34 1.08 -15.28
C GLY A 34 -13.90 0.65 -13.93
N GLN A 35 -15.05 -0.05 -13.89
CA GLN A 35 -15.70 -0.43 -12.63
C GLN A 35 -15.17 -1.75 -12.08
N PRO A 36 -15.18 -1.98 -10.75
CA PRO A 36 -14.79 -3.25 -10.15
C PRO A 36 -15.63 -4.42 -10.67
N VAL A 37 -14.96 -5.51 -11.06
CA VAL A 37 -15.63 -6.67 -11.71
C VAL A 37 -16.60 -7.37 -10.77
N VAL A 38 -16.34 -7.38 -9.46
CA VAL A 38 -17.22 -7.96 -8.43
C VAL A 38 -18.62 -7.34 -8.46
N LEU A 39 -18.74 -6.03 -8.70
CA LEU A 39 -20.04 -5.37 -8.85
C LEU A 39 -20.77 -5.87 -10.10
N GLY A 40 -20.03 -6.18 -11.16
CA GLY A 40 -20.57 -6.79 -12.37
C GLY A 40 -21.14 -8.19 -12.13
N TYR A 41 -20.52 -8.99 -11.26
CA TYR A 41 -21.05 -10.30 -10.88
C TYR A 41 -22.36 -10.18 -10.08
N ILE A 42 -22.43 -9.24 -9.14
CA ILE A 42 -23.67 -8.96 -8.39
C ILE A 42 -24.76 -8.49 -9.35
N LEU A 43 -24.47 -7.58 -10.27
CA LEU A 43 -25.44 -7.13 -11.26
C LEU A 43 -25.89 -8.27 -12.17
N ALA A 44 -24.97 -9.14 -12.62
CA ALA A 44 -25.31 -10.34 -13.38
C ALA A 44 -26.25 -11.26 -12.59
N GLY A 45 -26.04 -11.40 -11.28
CA GLY A 45 -26.95 -12.10 -10.38
C GLY A 45 -28.34 -11.48 -10.29
N ILE A 46 -28.43 -10.16 -10.13
CA ILE A 46 -29.71 -9.45 -10.10
C ILE A 46 -30.48 -9.66 -11.41
N LEU A 47 -29.77 -9.66 -12.55
CA LEU A 47 -30.34 -9.90 -13.88
C LEU A 47 -30.74 -11.37 -14.09
N ALA A 48 -29.99 -12.32 -13.55
CA ALA A 48 -30.29 -13.76 -13.61
C ALA A 48 -31.33 -14.21 -12.58
N GLY A 49 -31.60 -13.37 -11.58
CA GLY A 49 -32.48 -13.66 -10.45
C GLY A 49 -33.97 -13.64 -10.83
N PRO A 50 -34.83 -14.13 -9.92
CA PRO A 50 -36.26 -14.31 -10.16
C PRO A 50 -37.04 -13.00 -10.34
N HIS A 51 -36.44 -11.87 -9.96
CA HIS A 51 -37.09 -10.56 -9.96
C HIS A 51 -37.09 -9.86 -11.33
N VAL A 52 -36.37 -10.38 -12.34
CA VAL A 52 -36.27 -9.80 -13.69
C VAL A 52 -36.89 -10.74 -14.74
N PRO A 53 -38.18 -10.56 -15.10
CA PRO A 53 -38.93 -11.55 -15.87
C PRO A 53 -38.55 -11.66 -17.36
N TRP A 54 -37.71 -10.76 -17.89
CA TRP A 54 -37.37 -10.71 -19.33
C TRP A 54 -36.08 -11.44 -19.69
N ILE A 55 -35.35 -11.97 -18.71
CA ILE A 55 -34.05 -12.65 -18.87
C ILE A 55 -34.25 -14.13 -18.47
N PRO A 56 -33.51 -15.08 -19.06
CA PRO A 56 -33.53 -16.47 -18.60
C PRO A 56 -33.23 -16.54 -17.10
N THR A 57 -34.25 -16.87 -16.32
CA THR A 57 -34.15 -16.98 -14.87
C THR A 57 -33.62 -18.34 -14.47
N VAL A 58 -32.79 -18.32 -13.45
CA VAL A 58 -32.26 -19.49 -12.77
C VAL A 58 -33.35 -20.22 -11.98
N SER A 59 -33.49 -21.52 -12.20
CA SER A 59 -34.56 -22.36 -11.64
C SER A 59 -34.20 -23.08 -10.34
N ASP A 60 -32.95 -23.53 -10.18
CA ASP A 60 -32.50 -24.42 -9.11
C ASP A 60 -31.74 -23.67 -8.01
N ILE A 61 -32.46 -22.84 -7.26
CA ILE A 61 -31.89 -22.03 -6.16
C ILE A 61 -31.15 -22.88 -5.12
N PRO A 62 -31.66 -24.05 -4.65
CA PRO A 62 -30.99 -24.84 -3.63
C PRO A 62 -29.59 -25.34 -4.05
N ASN A 63 -29.44 -25.89 -5.26
CA ASN A 63 -28.13 -26.38 -5.71
C ASN A 63 -27.14 -25.23 -5.96
N ILE A 64 -27.65 -24.04 -6.27
CA ILE A 64 -26.84 -22.83 -6.46
C ILE A 64 -26.36 -22.25 -5.15
N GLN A 65 -27.12 -22.41 -4.07
CA GLN A 65 -26.63 -22.10 -2.72
C GLN A 65 -25.46 -23.00 -2.34
N VAL A 66 -25.50 -24.30 -2.64
CA VAL A 66 -24.37 -25.22 -2.40
C VAL A 66 -23.13 -24.79 -3.19
N LEU A 67 -23.30 -24.40 -4.46
CA LEU A 67 -22.20 -23.85 -5.28
C LEU A 67 -21.65 -22.53 -4.71
N ALA A 68 -22.52 -21.67 -4.18
CA ALA A 68 -22.12 -20.42 -3.53
C ALA A 68 -21.34 -20.68 -2.24
N GLU A 69 -21.71 -21.69 -1.45
CA GLU A 69 -20.96 -22.13 -0.27
C GLU A 69 -19.56 -22.63 -0.63
N LEU A 70 -19.42 -23.42 -1.70
CA LEU A 70 -18.10 -23.77 -2.26
C LEU A 70 -17.32 -22.53 -2.70
N GLY A 71 -18.02 -21.53 -3.25
CA GLY A 71 -17.54 -20.17 -3.49
C GLY A 71 -16.88 -19.55 -2.27
N ILE A 72 -17.61 -19.49 -1.15
CA ILE A 72 -17.10 -18.95 0.11
C ILE A 72 -15.89 -19.76 0.60
N VAL A 73 -15.96 -21.10 0.55
CA VAL A 73 -14.86 -21.99 0.96
C VAL A 73 -13.59 -21.68 0.17
N PHE A 74 -13.64 -21.62 -1.16
CA PHE A 74 -12.43 -21.37 -1.96
C PHE A 74 -11.94 -19.92 -1.89
N LEU A 75 -12.83 -18.95 -1.69
CA LEU A 75 -12.45 -17.56 -1.41
C LEU A 75 -11.67 -17.47 -0.10
N LEU A 76 -12.19 -18.06 0.98
CA LEU A 76 -11.55 -18.04 2.30
C LEU A 76 -10.28 -18.88 2.35
N PHE A 77 -10.24 -19.99 1.61
CA PHE A 77 -9.02 -20.79 1.44
C PHE A 77 -7.93 -19.99 0.73
N SER A 78 -8.25 -19.33 -0.38
CA SER A 78 -7.28 -18.45 -1.05
C SER A 78 -6.82 -17.30 -0.15
N LEU A 79 -7.71 -16.76 0.67
CA LEU A 79 -7.34 -15.71 1.61
C LEU A 79 -6.39 -16.26 2.69
N GLY A 80 -6.63 -17.47 3.18
CA GLY A 80 -5.71 -18.17 4.06
C GLY A 80 -4.33 -18.39 3.41
N LEU A 81 -4.28 -18.67 2.10
CA LEU A 81 -3.01 -18.79 1.35
C LEU A 81 -2.27 -17.45 1.21
N GLU A 82 -3.01 -16.37 0.99
CA GLU A 82 -2.46 -15.01 0.85
C GLU A 82 -1.94 -14.47 2.20
N PHE A 83 -2.53 -14.94 3.31
CA PHE A 83 -2.13 -14.64 4.67
C PHE A 83 -0.74 -15.24 4.95
N SER A 84 0.23 -14.38 5.26
CA SER A 84 1.52 -14.83 5.78
C SER A 84 1.88 -14.07 7.04
N PHE A 85 2.29 -14.80 8.08
CA PHE A 85 2.72 -14.19 9.33
C PHE A 85 3.89 -13.22 9.10
N ALA A 86 4.75 -13.50 8.10
CA ALA A 86 5.84 -12.63 7.71
C ALA A 86 5.38 -11.27 7.13
N LYS A 87 4.25 -11.21 6.40
CA LYS A 87 3.67 -9.93 5.94
C LYS A 87 3.15 -9.13 7.13
N LEU A 88 2.48 -9.78 8.09
CA LEU A 88 1.95 -9.14 9.30
C LEU A 88 3.04 -8.37 10.05
N PHE A 89 4.20 -8.99 10.30
CA PHE A 89 5.33 -8.37 11.01
C PHE A 89 6.01 -7.23 10.23
N LYS A 90 5.79 -7.13 8.91
CA LYS A 90 6.30 -6.02 8.09
C LYS A 90 5.35 -4.83 8.05
N THR A 91 4.08 -5.05 8.38
CA THR A 91 3.07 -3.99 8.46
C THR A 91 3.39 -3.09 9.65
N GLY A 92 3.57 -1.78 9.40
CA GLY A 92 3.96 -0.85 10.45
C GLY A 92 2.89 -0.72 11.54
N LEU A 93 3.31 -0.45 12.79
CA LEU A 93 2.41 -0.23 13.95
C LEU A 93 1.29 0.78 13.66
N ALA A 94 1.57 1.76 12.81
CA ALA A 94 0.58 2.75 12.36
C ALA A 94 -0.62 2.13 11.64
N SER A 95 -0.39 1.17 10.74
CA SER A 95 -1.48 0.51 10.01
C SER A 95 -2.33 -0.35 10.93
N ILE A 96 -1.70 -1.01 11.92
CA ILE A 96 -2.41 -1.79 12.95
C ILE A 96 -3.34 -0.89 13.76
N SER A 97 -2.82 0.24 14.26
CA SER A 97 -3.61 1.14 15.08
C SER A 97 -4.77 1.75 14.30
N ILE A 98 -4.55 2.12 13.03
CA ILE A 98 -5.60 2.67 12.17
C ILE A 98 -6.71 1.63 11.95
N ALA A 99 -6.36 0.41 11.55
CA ALA A 99 -7.32 -0.66 11.30
C ALA A 99 -8.15 -0.97 12.56
N LEU A 100 -7.50 -1.10 13.71
CA LEU A 100 -8.20 -1.44 14.96
C LEU A 100 -9.15 -0.32 15.41
N ILE A 101 -8.74 0.94 15.28
CA ILE A 101 -9.58 2.10 15.61
C ILE A 101 -10.80 2.16 14.68
N GLU A 102 -10.59 1.99 13.37
CA GLU A 102 -11.69 2.02 12.42
C GLU A 102 -12.66 0.86 12.62
N VAL A 103 -12.15 -0.37 12.70
CA VAL A 103 -13.00 -1.54 12.92
C VAL A 103 -13.83 -1.38 14.19
N ALA A 104 -13.22 -0.97 15.30
CA ALA A 104 -13.94 -0.77 16.56
C ALA A 104 -14.98 0.34 16.46
N ALA A 105 -14.63 1.49 15.86
CA ALA A 105 -15.54 2.61 15.69
C ALA A 105 -16.73 2.26 14.80
N MET A 106 -16.50 1.56 13.69
CA MET A 106 -17.55 1.16 12.75
C MET A 106 -18.42 0.02 13.29
N ALA A 107 -17.83 -0.93 14.02
CA ALA A 107 -18.59 -1.96 14.71
C ALA A 107 -19.53 -1.33 15.75
N ALA A 108 -19.04 -0.35 16.54
CA ALA A 108 -19.87 0.40 17.47
C ALA A 108 -20.95 1.24 16.76
N ALA A 109 -20.61 1.89 15.65
CA ALA A 109 -21.56 2.68 14.86
C ALA A 109 -22.68 1.81 14.27
N GLY A 110 -22.36 0.64 13.72
CA GLY A 110 -23.35 -0.32 13.22
C GLY A 110 -24.23 -0.88 14.34
N TYR A 111 -23.64 -1.23 15.48
CA TYR A 111 -24.40 -1.68 16.65
C TYR A 111 -25.36 -0.59 17.16
N ALA A 112 -24.89 0.65 17.24
CA ALA A 112 -25.71 1.80 17.65
C ALA A 112 -26.84 2.07 16.66
N PHE A 113 -26.56 2.03 15.36
CA PHE A 113 -27.57 2.23 14.31
C PHE A 113 -28.68 1.17 14.40
N GLY A 114 -28.32 -0.11 14.49
CA GLY A 114 -29.31 -1.18 14.67
C GLY A 114 -30.07 -1.08 16.00
N SER A 115 -29.45 -0.52 17.04
CA SER A 115 -30.11 -0.26 18.33
C SER A 115 -31.18 0.82 18.22
N VAL A 116 -30.90 1.90 17.48
CA VAL A 116 -31.87 2.97 17.22
C VAL A 116 -33.09 2.45 16.46
N LEU A 117 -32.89 1.49 15.55
CA LEU A 117 -33.97 0.85 14.80
C LEU A 117 -34.65 -0.31 15.55
N GLY A 118 -34.22 -0.61 16.78
CA GLY A 118 -34.82 -1.66 17.61
C GLY A 118 -34.56 -3.09 17.11
N TRP A 119 -33.52 -3.33 16.31
CA TRP A 119 -33.21 -4.66 15.77
C TRP A 119 -32.74 -5.63 16.85
N SER A 120 -32.67 -6.93 16.54
CA SER A 120 -32.19 -7.94 17.50
C SER A 120 -30.71 -7.73 17.84
N VAL A 121 -30.25 -8.30 18.97
CA VAL A 121 -28.83 -8.18 19.37
C VAL A 121 -27.91 -8.78 18.30
N LEU A 122 -28.28 -9.91 17.72
CA LEU A 122 -27.49 -10.55 16.65
C LEU A 122 -27.47 -9.69 15.39
N ASP A 123 -28.60 -9.10 14.99
CA ASP A 123 -28.64 -8.20 13.84
C ASP A 123 -27.70 -6.98 14.03
N ARG A 124 -27.65 -6.41 15.23
CA ARG A 124 -26.78 -5.28 15.57
C ARG A 124 -25.30 -5.64 15.50
N VAL A 125 -24.92 -6.79 16.06
CA VAL A 125 -23.52 -7.26 16.08
C VAL A 125 -23.06 -7.61 14.66
N PHE A 126 -23.90 -8.29 13.87
CA PHE A 126 -23.62 -8.59 12.48
C PHE A 126 -23.53 -7.32 11.62
N LEU A 127 -24.45 -6.36 11.81
CA LEU A 127 -24.36 -5.05 11.13
C LEU A 127 -23.02 -4.37 11.45
N GLY A 128 -22.61 -4.38 12.71
CA GLY A 128 -21.32 -3.84 13.14
C GLY A 128 -20.15 -4.46 12.35
N GLY A 129 -20.10 -5.79 12.25
CA GLY A 129 -19.08 -6.50 11.48
C GLY A 129 -19.14 -6.24 9.97
N ILE A 130 -20.34 -6.13 9.39
CA ILE A 130 -20.56 -5.80 7.98
C ILE A 130 -20.00 -4.40 7.67
N LEU A 131 -20.33 -3.41 8.50
CA LEU A 131 -19.91 -2.01 8.27
C LEU A 131 -18.44 -1.77 8.59
N SER A 132 -17.76 -2.66 9.32
CA SER A 132 -16.40 -2.44 9.78
C SER A 132 -15.31 -2.90 8.82
N ILE A 133 -15.66 -3.49 7.66
CA ILE A 133 -14.68 -4.07 6.73
C ILE A 133 -14.79 -3.44 5.34
N SER A 134 -13.65 -3.10 4.75
CA SER A 134 -13.47 -2.36 3.51
C SER A 134 -13.12 -3.28 2.35
N SER A 135 -13.20 -2.76 1.12
CA SER A 135 -12.91 -3.54 -0.08
C SER A 135 -11.48 -3.34 -0.57
N THR A 136 -10.63 -4.35 -0.42
CA THR A 136 -9.25 -4.33 -0.95
C THR A 136 -9.21 -4.17 -2.47
N THR A 137 -10.02 -4.94 -3.20
CA THR A 137 -10.07 -4.92 -4.67
C THR A 137 -10.46 -3.56 -5.24
N ILE A 138 -11.47 -2.90 -4.66
CA ILE A 138 -11.97 -1.62 -5.15
C ILE A 138 -10.96 -0.50 -4.89
N ILE A 139 -10.33 -0.50 -3.70
CA ILE A 139 -9.38 0.54 -3.31
C ILE A 139 -8.13 0.47 -4.17
N ILE A 140 -7.54 -0.72 -4.31
CA ILE A 140 -6.32 -0.90 -5.11
C ILE A 140 -6.58 -0.50 -6.56
N LYS A 141 -7.73 -0.91 -7.13
CA LYS A 141 -8.11 -0.55 -8.49
C LYS A 141 -8.31 0.95 -8.65
N ALA A 142 -9.05 1.59 -7.75
CA ALA A 142 -9.29 3.03 -7.80
C ALA A 142 -7.99 3.85 -7.67
N ILE A 143 -7.08 3.43 -6.79
CA ILE A 143 -5.75 4.06 -6.63
C ILE A 143 -4.90 3.88 -7.89
N ASP A 144 -4.96 2.71 -8.53
CA ASP A 144 -4.25 2.44 -9.78
C ASP A 144 -4.75 3.31 -10.93
N GLU A 145 -6.06 3.37 -11.11
CA GLU A 145 -6.70 4.15 -12.18
C GLU A 145 -6.47 5.67 -12.01
N LEU A 146 -6.37 6.13 -10.77
CA LEU A 146 -6.03 7.53 -10.47
C LEU A 146 -4.51 7.82 -10.55
N GLY A 147 -3.68 6.80 -10.80
CA GLY A 147 -2.23 6.95 -10.87
C GLY A 147 -1.57 7.25 -9.51
N LEU A 148 -2.23 6.91 -8.39
CA LEU A 148 -1.82 7.31 -7.05
C LEU A 148 -0.93 6.27 -6.33
N LYS A 149 -0.54 5.19 -7.00
CA LYS A 149 0.25 4.09 -6.41
C LYS A 149 1.56 4.53 -5.74
N ALA A 150 2.25 5.50 -6.31
CA ALA A 150 3.55 5.98 -5.80
C ALA A 150 3.45 6.94 -4.60
N HIS A 151 2.24 7.35 -4.21
CA HIS A 151 2.07 8.27 -3.08
C HIS A 151 2.26 7.57 -1.72
N ARG A 152 2.82 8.31 -0.74
CA ARG A 152 3.09 7.79 0.61
C ARG A 152 1.84 7.33 1.37
N PHE A 153 0.71 8.01 1.19
CA PHE A 153 -0.55 7.64 1.87
C PHE A 153 -1.04 6.26 1.40
N THR A 154 -0.82 5.91 0.13
CA THR A 154 -1.18 4.62 -0.46
C THR A 154 -0.52 3.44 0.25
N GLN A 155 0.75 3.57 0.66
CA GLN A 155 1.42 2.52 1.44
C GLN A 155 0.75 2.31 2.80
N THR A 156 0.25 3.40 3.42
CA THR A 156 -0.50 3.30 4.68
C THR A 156 -1.84 2.62 4.44
N VAL A 157 -2.57 3.00 3.39
CA VAL A 157 -3.83 2.36 2.98
C VAL A 157 -3.63 0.86 2.76
N PHE A 158 -2.64 0.44 1.97
CA PHE A 158 -2.36 -0.98 1.75
C PHE A 158 -2.02 -1.73 3.04
N GLY A 159 -1.24 -1.10 3.93
CA GLY A 159 -0.96 -1.70 5.24
C GLY A 159 -2.21 -1.84 6.11
N VAL A 160 -3.13 -0.87 6.06
CA VAL A 160 -4.41 -0.93 6.80
C VAL A 160 -5.26 -2.05 6.24
N LEU A 161 -5.39 -2.17 4.92
CA LEU A 161 -6.17 -3.24 4.27
C LEU A 161 -5.70 -4.64 4.66
N ILE A 162 -4.38 -4.87 4.70
CA ILE A 162 -3.82 -6.15 5.16
C ILE A 162 -4.22 -6.47 6.60
N MET A 163 -4.20 -5.45 7.48
CA MET A 163 -4.60 -5.62 8.88
C MET A 163 -6.10 -5.80 9.04
N GLU A 164 -6.89 -5.09 8.24
CA GLU A 164 -8.34 -5.18 8.23
C GLU A 164 -8.81 -6.55 7.75
N ASP A 165 -8.19 -7.13 6.71
CA ASP A 165 -8.48 -8.49 6.27
C ASP A 165 -8.20 -9.52 7.38
N LEU A 166 -7.12 -9.34 8.16
CA LEU A 166 -6.87 -10.18 9.34
C LEU A 166 -7.97 -10.03 10.40
N VAL A 167 -8.34 -8.79 10.73
CA VAL A 167 -9.39 -8.55 11.72
C VAL A 167 -10.75 -9.05 11.22
N ALA A 168 -11.03 -8.96 9.92
CA ALA A 168 -12.22 -9.48 9.27
C ALA A 168 -12.36 -10.99 9.48
N ILE A 169 -11.28 -11.75 9.34
CA ILE A 169 -11.26 -13.18 9.66
C ILE A 169 -11.62 -13.41 11.13
N LEU A 170 -11.01 -12.66 12.06
CA LEU A 170 -11.28 -12.81 13.49
C LEU A 170 -12.75 -12.49 13.82
N ILE A 171 -13.31 -11.45 13.20
CA ILE A 171 -14.73 -11.09 13.31
C ILE A 171 -15.59 -12.23 12.74
N LEU A 172 -15.31 -12.72 11.54
CA LEU A 172 -16.09 -13.79 10.90
C LEU A 172 -16.14 -15.04 11.78
N ILE A 173 -14.98 -15.42 12.33
CA ILE A 173 -14.87 -16.55 13.23
C ILE A 173 -15.69 -16.30 14.51
N ALA A 174 -15.50 -15.15 15.16
CA ALA A 174 -16.25 -14.78 16.36
C ALA A 174 -17.76 -14.78 16.13
N LEU A 175 -18.23 -14.17 15.04
CA LEU A 175 -19.64 -14.14 14.64
C LEU A 175 -20.18 -15.54 14.38
N SER A 176 -19.40 -16.41 13.72
CA SER A 176 -19.80 -17.80 13.49
C SER A 176 -19.97 -18.60 14.79
N THR A 177 -19.10 -18.37 15.78
CA THR A 177 -19.18 -19.00 17.10
C THR A 177 -20.36 -18.48 17.90
N ILE A 178 -20.58 -17.16 17.92
CA ILE A 178 -21.76 -16.52 18.55
C ILE A 178 -23.05 -17.08 17.94
N ALA A 179 -23.08 -17.22 16.62
CA ALA A 179 -24.23 -17.75 15.90
C ALA A 179 -24.49 -19.23 16.22
N ALA A 180 -23.43 -20.03 16.36
CA ALA A 180 -23.53 -21.44 16.72
C ALA A 180 -24.03 -21.65 18.16
N SER A 181 -23.59 -20.82 19.12
CA SER A 181 -23.99 -20.95 20.52
C SER A 181 -25.43 -20.49 20.79
N ARG A 182 -26.02 -19.65 19.92
CA ARG A 182 -27.35 -18.99 20.06
C ARG A 182 -27.58 -18.21 21.36
N GLU A 183 -26.64 -18.27 22.30
CA GLU A 183 -26.63 -17.52 23.56
C GLU A 183 -25.54 -16.45 23.53
N VAL A 184 -25.95 -15.21 23.83
CA VAL A 184 -25.06 -14.04 23.92
C VAL A 184 -24.75 -13.70 25.40
N HIS A 185 -24.85 -14.69 26.30
CA HIS A 185 -24.52 -14.49 27.71
C HIS A 185 -23.00 -14.34 27.86
N GLY A 186 -22.55 -13.22 28.43
CA GLY A 186 -21.14 -12.79 28.38
C GLY A 186 -20.12 -13.83 28.88
N ALA A 187 -20.48 -14.66 29.87
CA ALA A 187 -19.61 -15.72 30.37
C ALA A 187 -19.47 -16.89 29.38
N ALA A 188 -20.58 -17.34 28.77
CA ALA A 188 -20.58 -18.41 27.77
C ALA A 188 -19.81 -17.98 26.51
N LEU A 189 -19.99 -16.73 26.07
CA LEU A 189 -19.25 -16.15 24.97
C LEU A 189 -17.74 -16.07 25.23
N LEU A 190 -17.33 -15.65 26.43
CA LEU A 190 -15.92 -15.62 26.80
C LEU A 190 -15.31 -17.02 26.81
N VAL A 191 -16.06 -18.02 27.25
CA VAL A 191 -15.62 -19.43 27.22
C VAL A 191 -15.51 -19.94 25.78
N SER A 192 -16.51 -19.71 24.93
CA SER A 192 -16.47 -20.14 23.52
C SER A 192 -15.38 -19.43 22.72
N LEU A 193 -15.19 -18.13 22.92
CA LEU A 193 -14.08 -17.37 22.33
C LEU A 193 -12.73 -17.86 22.88
N GLY A 194 -12.64 -18.15 24.18
CA GLY A 194 -11.43 -18.70 24.79
C GLY A 194 -11.07 -20.08 24.25
N GLN A 195 -12.05 -20.97 24.09
CA GLN A 195 -11.87 -22.28 23.45
C GLN A 195 -11.39 -22.14 22.02
N LEU A 196 -11.93 -21.19 21.25
CA LEU A 196 -11.50 -20.93 19.89
C LEU A 196 -10.07 -20.38 19.83
N VAL A 197 -9.73 -19.42 20.68
CA VAL A 197 -8.36 -18.85 20.80
C VAL A 197 -7.36 -19.91 21.24
N LEU A 198 -7.78 -20.93 21.98
CA LEU A 198 -6.92 -22.05 22.38
C LEU A 198 -6.82 -23.14 21.30
N LEU A 199 -7.93 -23.47 20.66
CA LEU A 199 -8.01 -24.54 19.65
C LEU A 199 -7.38 -24.12 18.32
N LEU A 200 -7.58 -22.88 17.89
CA LEU A 200 -7.10 -22.41 16.58
C LEU A 200 -5.57 -22.50 16.46
N PRO A 201 -4.76 -22.00 17.42
CA PRO A 201 -3.33 -22.22 17.41
C PRO A 201 -2.96 -23.70 17.45
N LEU A 202 -3.68 -24.55 18.19
CA LEU A 202 -3.39 -25.99 18.25
C LEU A 202 -3.59 -26.66 16.88
N VAL A 203 -4.69 -26.36 16.18
CA VAL A 203 -4.97 -26.88 14.84
C VAL A 203 -3.97 -26.32 13.83
N VAL A 204 -3.64 -25.03 13.91
CA VAL A 204 -2.65 -24.39 13.02
C VAL A 204 -1.25 -24.94 13.26
N LEU A 205 -0.79 -25.07 14.52
CA LEU A 205 0.52 -25.61 14.88
C LEU A 205 0.67 -27.08 14.47
N SER A 206 -0.35 -27.90 14.74
CA SER A 206 -0.36 -29.31 14.32
C SER A 206 -0.35 -29.43 12.79
N GLY A 207 -1.13 -28.59 12.11
CA GLY A 207 -1.14 -28.46 10.65
C GLY A 207 0.21 -28.06 10.07
N ILE A 208 0.83 -26.98 10.58
CA ILE A 208 2.13 -26.46 10.13
C ILE A 208 3.24 -27.51 10.31
N TYR A 209 3.12 -28.42 11.28
CA TYR A 209 4.08 -29.52 11.41
C TYR A 209 3.75 -30.71 10.51
N LEU A 210 2.49 -31.12 10.43
CA LEU A 210 2.06 -32.34 9.72
C LEU A 210 1.99 -32.14 8.21
N ILE A 211 1.33 -31.08 7.75
CA ILE A 211 1.00 -30.86 6.34
C ILE A 211 2.25 -30.54 5.50
N PRO A 212 3.14 -29.61 5.90
CA PRO A 212 4.41 -29.41 5.21
C PRO A 212 5.30 -30.65 5.18
N ARG A 213 5.22 -31.53 6.20
CA ARG A 213 5.95 -32.81 6.21
C ARG A 213 5.41 -33.77 5.16
N ILE A 214 4.09 -33.91 5.06
CA ILE A 214 3.43 -34.73 4.03
C ILE A 214 3.79 -34.20 2.63
N LEU A 215 3.66 -32.89 2.41
CA LEU A 215 4.00 -32.25 1.13
C LEU A 215 5.47 -32.47 0.75
N ARG A 216 6.39 -32.36 1.72
CA ARG A 216 7.82 -32.57 1.47
C ARG A 216 8.15 -34.01 1.06
N ILE A 217 7.50 -35.00 1.69
CA ILE A 217 7.67 -36.42 1.36
C ILE A 217 7.11 -36.72 -0.03
N SER A 218 5.94 -36.16 -0.33
CA SER A 218 5.22 -36.39 -1.59
C SER A 218 5.75 -35.55 -2.75
N ARG A 219 6.65 -34.59 -2.50
CA ARG A 219 7.15 -33.60 -3.48
C ARG A 219 7.63 -34.21 -4.80
N ARG A 220 8.29 -35.37 -4.76
CA ARG A 220 8.79 -36.06 -5.96
C ARG A 220 7.68 -36.56 -6.90
N TRP A 221 6.44 -36.63 -6.43
CA TRP A 221 5.27 -37.11 -7.17
C TRP A 221 4.23 -36.00 -7.44
N LEU A 222 4.42 -34.82 -6.85
CA LEU A 222 3.46 -33.72 -6.94
C LEU A 222 3.82 -32.81 -8.12
N ASN A 223 3.24 -33.11 -9.27
CA ASN A 223 3.13 -32.16 -10.38
C ASN A 223 2.07 -31.08 -10.05
N ASP A 224 1.99 -30.03 -10.86
CA ASP A 224 1.10 -28.87 -10.63
C ASP A 224 -0.37 -29.28 -10.48
N GLU A 225 -0.86 -30.19 -11.31
CA GLU A 225 -2.22 -30.74 -11.23
C GLU A 225 -2.46 -31.50 -9.91
N ALA A 226 -1.52 -32.39 -9.56
CA ALA A 226 -1.60 -33.18 -8.33
C ALA A 226 -1.52 -32.28 -7.08
N LEU A 227 -0.71 -31.22 -7.14
CA LEU A 227 -0.58 -30.24 -6.06
C LEU A 227 -1.88 -29.45 -5.87
N LEU A 228 -2.52 -29.03 -6.97
CA LEU A 228 -3.84 -28.38 -6.92
C LEU A 228 -4.88 -29.32 -6.30
N ILE A 229 -5.02 -30.55 -6.81
CA ILE A 229 -5.98 -31.54 -6.30
C ILE A 229 -5.74 -31.83 -4.83
N PHE A 230 -4.48 -32.06 -4.43
CA PHE A 230 -4.12 -32.31 -3.05
C PHE A 230 -4.45 -31.12 -2.14
N SER A 231 -4.16 -29.90 -2.58
CA SER A 231 -4.43 -28.68 -1.80
C SER A 231 -5.93 -28.45 -1.59
N LEU A 232 -6.76 -28.64 -2.63
CA LEU A 232 -8.21 -28.51 -2.54
C LEU A 232 -8.83 -29.65 -1.72
N GLY A 233 -8.33 -30.88 -1.88
CA GLY A 233 -8.75 -32.02 -1.07
C GLY A 233 -8.45 -31.83 0.42
N LEU A 234 -7.28 -31.29 0.75
CA LEU A 234 -6.92 -30.93 2.11
C LEU A 234 -7.81 -29.80 2.66
N CYS A 235 -8.07 -28.77 1.85
CA CYS A 235 -9.00 -27.70 2.19
C CYS A 235 -10.37 -28.27 2.59
N LEU A 236 -10.98 -29.08 1.72
CA LEU A 236 -12.28 -29.69 1.99
C LEU A 236 -12.22 -30.66 3.18
N GLY A 237 -11.13 -31.41 3.34
CA GLY A 237 -10.92 -32.27 4.51
C GLY A 237 -10.91 -31.50 5.84
N LEU A 238 -10.24 -30.35 5.89
CA LEU A 238 -10.24 -29.48 7.06
C LEU A 238 -11.57 -28.75 7.27
N VAL A 239 -12.30 -28.42 6.20
CA VAL A 239 -13.69 -27.94 6.29
C VAL A 239 -14.59 -28.98 6.97
N LEU A 240 -14.51 -30.24 6.55
CA LEU A 240 -15.28 -31.33 7.16
C LEU A 240 -14.89 -31.55 8.62
N LEU A 241 -13.60 -31.50 8.94
CA LEU A 241 -13.11 -31.60 10.33
C LEU A 241 -13.62 -30.42 11.18
N SER A 242 -13.57 -29.20 10.66
CA SER A 242 -14.08 -27.99 11.31
C SER A 242 -15.56 -28.15 11.65
N ASN A 243 -16.36 -28.61 10.68
CA ASN A 243 -17.79 -28.86 10.87
C ASN A 243 -18.05 -29.98 11.89
N ALA A 244 -17.26 -31.06 11.88
CA ALA A 244 -17.37 -32.13 12.86
C ALA A 244 -17.03 -31.69 14.30
N LEU A 245 -16.17 -30.68 14.44
CA LEU A 245 -15.84 -30.04 15.72
C LEU A 245 -16.86 -28.95 16.14
N GLY A 246 -17.92 -28.74 15.35
CA GLY A 246 -18.97 -27.75 15.63
C GLY A 246 -18.64 -26.31 15.19
N TYR A 247 -17.63 -26.13 14.33
CA TYR A 247 -17.27 -24.82 13.77
C TYR A 247 -17.72 -24.66 12.32
N SER A 248 -17.71 -23.43 11.81
CA SER A 248 -18.13 -23.13 10.44
C SER A 248 -17.18 -23.73 9.37
N ALA A 249 -17.71 -23.97 8.18
CA ALA A 249 -16.91 -24.34 7.01
C ALA A 249 -15.88 -23.25 6.66
N ALA A 250 -16.27 -21.98 6.84
CA ALA A 250 -15.42 -20.82 6.65
C ALA A 250 -14.10 -20.89 7.45
N LEU A 251 -14.19 -21.27 8.73
CA LEU A 251 -13.02 -21.44 9.59
C LEU A 251 -12.07 -22.52 9.05
N GLY A 252 -12.61 -23.69 8.72
CA GLY A 252 -11.81 -24.82 8.21
C GLY A 252 -11.09 -24.47 6.91
N ALA A 253 -11.76 -23.78 5.99
CA ALA A 253 -11.18 -23.33 4.73
C ALA A 253 -10.04 -22.33 4.93
N PHE A 254 -10.26 -21.31 5.77
CA PHE A 254 -9.23 -20.32 6.10
C PHE A 254 -8.01 -20.96 6.77
N VAL A 255 -8.23 -21.82 7.78
CA VAL A 255 -7.16 -22.52 8.50
C VAL A 255 -6.36 -23.42 7.55
N ALA A 256 -7.02 -24.11 6.62
CA ALA A 256 -6.34 -24.91 5.60
C ALA A 256 -5.41 -24.06 4.73
N GLY A 257 -5.88 -22.89 4.30
CA GLY A 257 -5.07 -21.94 3.53
C GLY A 257 -3.86 -21.46 4.32
N ALA A 258 -4.07 -21.02 5.57
CA ALA A 258 -3.01 -20.51 6.43
C ALA A 258 -1.92 -21.56 6.72
N ILE A 259 -2.31 -22.82 6.91
CA ILE A 259 -1.35 -23.92 7.10
C ILE A 259 -0.54 -24.17 5.81
N LEU A 260 -1.20 -24.17 4.64
CA LEU A 260 -0.53 -24.39 3.36
C LEU A 260 0.36 -23.21 2.94
N ALA A 261 0.01 -21.98 3.34
CA ALA A 261 0.80 -20.77 3.10
C ALA A 261 2.22 -20.87 3.68
N GLU A 262 2.35 -21.51 4.85
CA GLU A 262 3.63 -21.72 5.54
C GLU A 262 4.42 -22.92 5.00
N SER A 263 3.87 -23.68 4.06
CA SER A 263 4.59 -24.76 3.38
C SER A 263 5.54 -24.21 2.31
N ALA A 264 6.57 -24.99 1.95
CA ALA A 264 7.54 -24.59 0.92
C ALA A 264 6.90 -24.32 -0.46
N GLU A 265 5.76 -24.95 -0.74
CA GLU A 265 5.03 -24.82 -2.00
C GLU A 265 3.86 -23.81 -1.90
N GLY A 266 3.71 -23.09 -0.77
CA GLY A 266 2.56 -22.21 -0.51
C GLY A 266 2.30 -21.19 -1.62
N LYS A 267 3.34 -20.49 -2.09
CA LYS A 267 3.25 -19.56 -3.23
C LYS A 267 2.82 -20.22 -4.54
N LYS A 268 3.25 -21.47 -4.75
CA LYS A 268 2.90 -22.24 -5.95
C LYS A 268 1.44 -22.66 -5.88
N ILE A 269 0.98 -23.11 -4.72
CA ILE A 269 -0.43 -23.43 -4.46
C ILE A 269 -1.30 -22.20 -4.66
N GLU A 270 -0.91 -21.03 -4.13
CA GLU A 270 -1.62 -19.75 -4.32
C GLU A 270 -1.90 -19.47 -5.81
N VAL A 271 -0.87 -19.56 -6.65
CA VAL A 271 -1.01 -19.34 -8.10
C VAL A 271 -1.91 -20.39 -8.76
N LEU A 272 -1.78 -21.66 -8.39
CA LEU A 272 -2.58 -22.75 -8.96
C LEU A 272 -4.07 -22.67 -8.57
N VAL A 273 -4.37 -22.14 -7.38
CA VAL A 273 -5.73 -22.01 -6.85
C VAL A 273 -6.46 -20.78 -7.40
N HIS A 274 -5.73 -19.74 -7.85
CA HIS A 274 -6.35 -18.51 -8.37
C HIS A 274 -7.46 -18.73 -9.41
N PRO A 275 -7.33 -19.60 -10.44
CA PRO A 275 -8.41 -19.83 -11.41
C PRO A 275 -9.67 -20.42 -10.76
N VAL A 276 -9.49 -21.36 -9.83
CA VAL A 276 -10.58 -22.00 -9.08
C VAL A 276 -11.29 -20.97 -8.21
N ARG A 277 -10.52 -20.19 -7.44
CA ARG A 277 -11.04 -19.09 -6.64
C ARG A 277 -11.83 -18.09 -7.48
N ASN A 278 -11.30 -17.66 -8.63
CA ASN A 278 -11.96 -16.64 -9.45
C ASN A 278 -13.28 -17.17 -10.05
N LEU A 279 -13.32 -18.43 -10.48
CA LEU A 279 -14.54 -19.07 -10.98
C LEU A 279 -15.61 -19.19 -9.89
N PHE A 280 -15.26 -19.80 -8.76
CA PHE A 280 -16.18 -20.03 -7.66
C PHE A 280 -16.56 -18.74 -6.93
N GLY A 281 -15.67 -17.75 -6.91
CA GLY A 281 -15.97 -16.40 -6.46
C GLY A 281 -17.00 -15.71 -7.36
N ALA A 282 -16.88 -15.83 -8.68
CA ALA A 282 -17.90 -15.31 -9.60
C ALA A 282 -19.27 -15.98 -9.36
N ILE A 283 -19.30 -17.30 -9.18
CA ILE A 283 -20.53 -18.03 -8.85
C ILE A 283 -21.13 -17.52 -7.54
N PHE A 284 -20.33 -17.38 -6.48
CA PHE A 284 -20.78 -16.81 -5.21
C PHE A 284 -21.39 -15.41 -5.37
N PHE A 285 -20.71 -14.47 -6.04
CA PHE A 285 -21.23 -13.11 -6.19
C PHE A 285 -22.46 -13.01 -7.10
N VAL A 286 -22.57 -13.89 -8.10
CA VAL A 286 -23.80 -14.01 -8.92
C VAL A 286 -24.94 -14.54 -8.08
N SER A 287 -24.73 -15.62 -7.32
CA SER A 287 -25.73 -16.11 -6.36
C SER A 287 -26.13 -15.03 -5.36
N VAL A 288 -25.18 -14.17 -4.96
CA VAL A 288 -25.46 -13.04 -4.08
C VAL A 288 -26.42 -12.04 -4.72
N GLY A 289 -26.16 -11.69 -5.98
CA GLY A 289 -27.05 -10.82 -6.74
C GLY A 289 -28.45 -11.41 -6.98
N MET A 290 -28.56 -12.74 -7.14
CA MET A 290 -29.86 -13.39 -7.35
C MET A 290 -30.77 -13.31 -6.12
N LEU A 291 -30.19 -13.38 -4.91
CA LEU A 291 -30.91 -13.28 -3.65
C LEU A 291 -31.31 -11.83 -3.31
N PHE A 292 -30.72 -10.85 -3.97
CA PHE A 292 -31.07 -9.45 -3.78
C PHE A 292 -32.42 -9.15 -4.42
N ASP A 293 -33.36 -8.68 -3.61
CA ASP A 293 -34.67 -8.18 -4.06
C ASP A 293 -34.56 -6.68 -4.42
N PRO A 294 -34.71 -6.28 -5.71
CA PRO A 294 -34.68 -4.88 -6.10
C PRO A 294 -35.84 -4.04 -5.54
N TYR A 295 -36.99 -4.67 -5.22
CA TYR A 295 -38.14 -3.98 -4.64
C TYR A 295 -37.86 -3.52 -3.21
N PHE A 296 -36.97 -4.21 -2.50
CA PHE A 296 -36.48 -3.82 -1.18
C PHE A 296 -36.01 -2.36 -1.12
N LEU A 297 -35.38 -1.86 -2.19
CA LEU A 297 -34.91 -0.48 -2.27
C LEU A 297 -36.05 0.53 -2.22
N LYS A 298 -37.25 0.20 -2.72
CA LYS A 298 -38.38 1.13 -2.66
C LYS A 298 -38.87 1.31 -1.22
N ASP A 299 -38.94 0.22 -0.47
CA ASP A 299 -39.49 0.23 0.88
C ASP A 299 -38.47 0.72 1.93
N HIS A 300 -37.18 0.48 1.69
CA HIS A 300 -36.10 0.74 2.66
C HIS A 300 -35.03 1.72 2.14
N ALA A 301 -35.31 2.49 1.08
CA ALA A 301 -34.40 3.49 0.51
C ALA A 301 -33.76 4.39 1.56
N TRP A 302 -34.55 4.82 2.55
CA TRP A 302 -34.08 5.73 3.59
C TRP A 302 -33.06 5.06 4.53
N ILE A 303 -33.23 3.77 4.85
CA ILE A 303 -32.28 3.01 5.68
C ILE A 303 -30.98 2.80 4.91
N VAL A 304 -31.08 2.44 3.63
CA VAL A 304 -29.92 2.29 2.75
C VAL A 304 -29.15 3.60 2.66
N ALA A 305 -29.84 4.73 2.40
CA ALA A 305 -29.21 6.04 2.33
C ALA A 305 -28.55 6.45 3.66
N ALA A 306 -29.23 6.22 4.79
CA ALA A 306 -28.69 6.52 6.11
C ALA A 306 -27.46 5.67 6.45
N LEU A 307 -27.50 4.36 6.14
CA LEU A 307 -26.36 3.46 6.33
C LEU A 307 -25.21 3.79 5.38
N SER A 308 -25.46 4.07 4.11
CA SER A 308 -24.42 4.50 3.17
C SER A 308 -23.76 5.80 3.62
N LEU A 309 -24.53 6.78 4.09
CA LEU A 309 -23.98 8.01 4.64
C LEU A 309 -23.17 7.75 5.91
N LEU A 310 -23.68 6.89 6.81
CA LEU A 310 -22.97 6.46 8.02
C LEU A 310 -21.66 5.77 7.68
N THR A 311 -21.64 4.88 6.70
CA THR A 311 -20.42 4.20 6.25
C THR A 311 -19.44 5.21 5.66
N ILE A 312 -19.89 6.05 4.72
CA ILE A 312 -19.02 7.00 4.02
C ILE A 312 -18.39 7.98 5.01
N ALA A 313 -19.21 8.63 5.84
CA ALA A 313 -18.74 9.62 6.79
C ALA A 313 -18.01 8.97 7.97
N GLY A 314 -18.58 7.90 8.51
CA GLY A 314 -18.04 7.17 9.66
C GLY A 314 -16.69 6.55 9.37
N LYS A 315 -16.54 5.81 8.26
CA LYS A 315 -15.25 5.21 7.89
C LYS A 315 -14.22 6.27 7.57
N ALA A 316 -14.57 7.29 6.78
CA ALA A 316 -13.63 8.36 6.45
C ALA A 316 -13.14 9.11 7.70
N ALA A 317 -14.03 9.35 8.68
CA ALA A 317 -13.67 9.95 9.95
C ALA A 317 -12.85 8.99 10.83
N ALA A 318 -13.26 7.74 10.97
CA ALA A 318 -12.62 6.77 11.84
C ALA A 318 -11.20 6.40 11.37
N THR A 319 -11.03 6.07 10.08
CA THR A 319 -9.70 5.82 9.49
C THR A 319 -8.86 7.09 9.45
N GLY A 320 -9.43 8.25 9.13
CA GLY A 320 -8.70 9.52 9.11
C GLY A 320 -8.21 9.93 10.50
N MET A 321 -9.06 9.77 11.52
CA MET A 321 -8.69 10.01 12.92
C MET A 321 -7.66 8.99 13.41
N GLY A 322 -7.86 7.71 13.08
CA GLY A 322 -6.87 6.67 13.35
C GLY A 322 -5.52 6.98 12.72
N ALA A 323 -5.50 7.52 11.49
CA ALA A 323 -4.27 7.90 10.81
C ALA A 323 -3.59 9.09 11.48
N LEU A 324 -4.37 10.06 11.94
CA LEU A 324 -3.87 11.21 12.70
C LEU A 324 -3.26 10.78 14.04
N ILE A 325 -3.95 9.89 14.78
CA ILE A 325 -3.46 9.30 16.04
C ILE A 325 -2.20 8.47 15.79
N ALA A 326 -2.13 7.77 14.66
CA ALA A 326 -0.94 7.04 14.26
C ALA A 326 0.23 7.97 13.90
N GLY A 327 0.03 9.29 13.81
CA GLY A 327 1.05 10.27 13.48
C GLY A 327 1.23 10.52 11.98
N GLN A 328 0.23 10.19 11.16
CA GLN A 328 0.20 10.65 9.77
C GLN A 328 -0.18 12.13 9.76
N GLY A 329 0.48 12.93 8.91
CA GLY A 329 0.13 14.34 8.72
C GLY A 329 -1.32 14.52 8.24
N MET A 330 -1.92 15.67 8.51
CA MET A 330 -3.35 15.94 8.26
C MET A 330 -3.80 15.57 6.84
N LYS A 331 -3.05 16.01 5.82
CA LYS A 331 -3.31 15.66 4.43
C LYS A 331 -3.31 14.15 4.19
N ALA A 332 -2.31 13.43 4.69
CA ALA A 332 -2.23 11.97 4.54
C ALA A 332 -3.39 11.29 5.27
N SER A 333 -3.77 11.76 6.45
CA SER A 333 -4.88 11.23 7.25
C SER A 333 -6.22 11.35 6.53
N VAL A 334 -6.51 12.51 5.92
CA VAL A 334 -7.71 12.70 5.09
C VAL A 334 -7.70 11.79 3.87
N GLN A 335 -6.55 11.65 3.21
CA GLN A 335 -6.41 10.78 2.03
C GLN A 335 -6.61 9.30 2.38
N VAL A 336 -6.05 8.83 3.50
CA VAL A 336 -6.31 7.49 4.04
C VAL A 336 -7.81 7.34 4.35
N GLY A 337 -8.37 8.33 5.04
CA GLY A 337 -9.80 8.47 5.34
C GLY A 337 -10.72 8.17 4.16
N PHE A 338 -10.59 9.01 3.14
CA PHE A 338 -11.44 8.99 1.96
C PHE A 338 -11.21 7.78 1.06
N SER A 339 -10.07 7.09 1.20
CA SER A 339 -9.78 5.87 0.44
C SER A 339 -10.49 4.64 1.00
N MET A 340 -10.91 4.66 2.26
CA MET A 340 -11.44 3.51 2.99
C MET A 340 -12.95 3.61 3.24
N ALA A 341 -13.66 4.52 2.57
CA ALA A 341 -15.02 4.92 2.91
C ALA A 341 -16.15 3.96 2.45
N GLN A 342 -15.83 2.70 2.16
CA GLN A 342 -16.77 1.74 1.59
C GLN A 342 -16.64 0.36 2.20
N ILE A 343 -17.64 -0.47 1.89
CA ILE A 343 -17.75 -1.84 2.37
C ILE A 343 -17.15 -2.83 1.37
N GLY A 344 -16.59 -3.93 1.88
CA GLY A 344 -15.91 -4.97 1.10
C GLY A 344 -16.71 -6.21 0.75
N GLU A 345 -16.05 -7.06 -0.03
CA GLU A 345 -16.52 -8.41 -0.39
C GLU A 345 -16.76 -9.30 0.84
N PHE A 346 -15.96 -9.13 1.89
CA PHE A 346 -16.10 -9.84 3.16
C PHE A 346 -17.38 -9.51 3.89
N SER A 347 -17.94 -8.32 3.70
CA SER A 347 -19.19 -7.95 4.34
C SER A 347 -20.38 -8.70 3.74
N PHE A 348 -20.30 -9.11 2.47
CA PHE A 348 -21.28 -10.04 1.90
C PHE A 348 -21.13 -11.44 2.48
N ILE A 349 -19.90 -11.88 2.75
CA ILE A 349 -19.64 -13.17 3.38
C ILE A 349 -20.22 -13.18 4.80
N ILE A 350 -20.02 -12.11 5.59
CA ILE A 350 -20.59 -11.97 6.93
C ILE A 350 -22.12 -11.95 6.88
N ALA A 351 -22.71 -11.17 5.97
CA ALA A 351 -24.16 -11.10 5.81
C ALA A 351 -24.76 -12.46 5.39
N SER A 352 -24.11 -13.15 4.45
CA SER A 352 -24.50 -14.47 3.99
C SER A 352 -24.38 -15.52 5.09
N LEU A 353 -23.35 -15.43 5.94
CA LEU A 353 -23.18 -16.31 7.10
C LEU A 353 -24.31 -16.14 8.12
N GLY A 354 -24.69 -14.91 8.42
CA GLY A 354 -25.81 -14.64 9.34
C GLY A 354 -27.13 -15.20 8.81
N ALA A 355 -27.36 -15.06 7.50
CA ALA A 355 -28.53 -15.59 6.81
C ALA A 355 -28.53 -17.13 6.77
N SER A 356 -27.40 -17.76 6.42
CA SER A 356 -27.31 -19.23 6.31
C SER A 356 -27.46 -19.93 7.66
N LEU A 357 -26.97 -19.32 8.73
CA LEU A 357 -27.14 -19.81 10.10
C LEU A 357 -28.53 -19.48 10.69
N ASN A 358 -29.38 -18.75 9.95
CA ASN A 358 -30.70 -18.28 10.39
C ASN A 358 -30.66 -17.51 11.72
N VAL A 359 -29.59 -16.74 11.95
CA VAL A 359 -29.40 -15.94 13.17
C VAL A 359 -29.66 -14.46 12.97
N THR A 360 -29.64 -14.01 11.71
CA THR A 360 -29.97 -12.64 11.33
C THR A 360 -31.19 -12.60 10.43
N SER A 361 -31.91 -11.49 10.49
CA SER A 361 -32.98 -11.17 9.56
C SER A 361 -32.46 -11.03 8.12
N SER A 362 -33.26 -11.46 7.15
CA SER A 362 -32.93 -11.38 5.71
C SER A 362 -32.70 -9.94 5.22
N ILE A 363 -33.18 -8.94 5.97
CA ILE A 363 -32.98 -7.52 5.68
C ILE A 363 -31.50 -7.11 5.67
N LEU A 364 -30.68 -7.67 6.56
CA LEU A 364 -29.26 -7.32 6.68
C LEU A 364 -28.48 -7.68 5.42
N TYR A 365 -28.87 -8.78 4.79
CA TYR A 365 -28.29 -9.21 3.54
C TYR A 365 -28.54 -8.19 2.42
N SER A 366 -29.80 -7.82 2.20
CA SER A 366 -30.17 -6.82 1.19
C SER A 366 -29.57 -5.45 1.49
N LEU A 367 -29.47 -5.06 2.76
CA LEU A 367 -28.81 -3.82 3.17
C LEU A 367 -27.31 -3.86 2.88
N ALA A 368 -26.61 -4.95 3.19
CA ALA A 368 -25.18 -5.08 2.90
C ALA A 368 -24.90 -4.95 1.41
N VAL A 369 -25.68 -5.62 0.57
CA VAL A 369 -25.58 -5.53 -0.90
C VAL A 369 -25.84 -4.09 -1.39
N ALA A 370 -26.94 -3.48 -0.97
CA ALA A 370 -27.31 -2.12 -1.38
C ALA A 370 -26.27 -1.07 -0.94
N VAL A 371 -25.85 -1.10 0.32
CA VAL A 371 -24.87 -0.16 0.87
C VAL A 371 -23.51 -0.34 0.20
N ALA A 372 -23.07 -1.58 -0.03
CA ALA A 372 -21.81 -1.82 -0.73
C ALA A 372 -21.86 -1.31 -2.18
N LEU A 373 -22.97 -1.49 -2.90
CA LEU A 373 -23.13 -0.93 -4.25
C LEU A 373 -22.97 0.59 -4.22
N VAL A 374 -23.73 1.29 -3.37
CA VAL A 374 -23.69 2.76 -3.25
C VAL A 374 -22.28 3.25 -2.88
N THR A 375 -21.68 2.66 -1.84
CA THR A 375 -20.37 3.10 -1.33
C THR A 375 -19.23 2.81 -2.30
N SER A 376 -19.30 1.68 -3.03
CA SER A 376 -18.34 1.32 -4.08
C SER A 376 -18.35 2.33 -5.23
N PHE A 377 -19.54 2.78 -5.66
CA PHE A 377 -19.65 3.82 -6.69
C PHE A 377 -19.13 5.17 -6.20
N THR A 378 -19.32 5.53 -4.93
CA THR A 378 -18.87 6.83 -4.40
C THR A 378 -17.35 6.91 -4.16
N THR A 379 -16.69 5.78 -3.93
CA THR A 379 -15.28 5.72 -3.50
C THR A 379 -14.30 6.42 -4.44
N PRO A 380 -14.30 6.17 -5.77
CA PRO A 380 -13.32 6.80 -6.66
C PRO A 380 -13.42 8.34 -6.64
N TYR A 381 -14.63 8.87 -6.46
CA TYR A 381 -14.87 10.31 -6.33
C TYR A 381 -14.34 10.85 -5.00
N MET A 382 -14.49 10.11 -3.91
CA MET A 382 -13.91 10.47 -2.62
C MET A 382 -12.38 10.49 -2.67
N ILE A 383 -11.74 9.46 -3.24
CA ILE A 383 -10.28 9.42 -3.38
C ILE A 383 -9.80 10.63 -4.18
N ARG A 384 -10.47 10.96 -5.29
CA ARG A 384 -10.13 12.12 -6.12
C ARG A 384 -10.32 13.46 -5.36
N GLY A 385 -11.41 13.59 -4.61
CA GLY A 385 -11.73 14.79 -3.83
C GLY A 385 -10.90 14.96 -2.55
N SER A 386 -10.22 13.90 -2.09
CA SER A 386 -9.47 13.88 -0.83
C SER A 386 -8.39 14.97 -0.75
N ALA A 387 -7.71 15.26 -1.87
CA ALA A 387 -6.68 16.28 -1.92
C ALA A 387 -7.27 17.69 -1.71
N SER A 388 -8.34 18.04 -2.41
CA SER A 388 -9.02 19.33 -2.27
C SER A 388 -9.62 19.51 -0.87
N PHE A 389 -10.27 18.46 -0.36
CA PHE A 389 -10.84 18.47 0.99
C PHE A 389 -9.76 18.64 2.07
N SER A 390 -8.62 17.97 1.91
CA SER A 390 -7.50 18.11 2.85
C SER A 390 -6.98 19.55 2.93
N THR A 391 -6.87 20.24 1.79
CA THR A 391 -6.39 21.63 1.74
C THR A 391 -7.42 22.58 2.33
N TRP A 392 -8.72 22.36 2.04
CA TRP A 392 -9.80 23.11 2.67
C TRP A 392 -9.81 22.96 4.19
N LEU A 393 -9.62 21.73 4.69
CA LEU A 393 -9.59 21.44 6.10
C LEU A 393 -8.36 22.06 6.78
N GLU A 394 -7.17 21.94 6.17
CA GLU A 394 -5.96 22.59 6.65
C GLU A 394 -6.16 24.10 6.79
N ASN A 395 -6.80 24.75 5.81
CA ASN A 395 -7.08 26.18 5.83
C ASN A 395 -8.02 26.62 6.96
N ARG A 396 -8.89 25.73 7.46
CA ARG A 396 -9.79 25.98 8.61
C ARG A 396 -9.13 25.81 9.98
N ILE A 397 -8.02 25.08 10.09
CA ILE A 397 -7.35 24.80 11.37
C ILE A 397 -6.47 26.00 11.79
N PRO A 398 -6.60 26.53 13.03
CA PRO A 398 -5.75 27.61 13.54
C PRO A 398 -4.26 27.26 13.55
N GLU A 399 -3.38 28.26 13.42
CA GLU A 399 -1.92 28.06 13.36
C GLU A 399 -1.34 27.27 14.55
N GLY A 400 -1.91 27.46 15.75
CA GLY A 400 -1.54 26.69 16.95
C GLY A 400 -1.79 25.19 16.80
N GLY A 401 -2.93 24.80 16.21
CA GLY A 401 -3.26 23.40 15.92
C GLY A 401 -2.35 22.79 14.86
N ARG A 402 -2.00 23.57 13.82
CA ARG A 402 -1.06 23.13 12.78
C ARG A 402 0.35 22.89 13.35
N ASN A 403 0.80 23.76 14.24
CA ASN A 403 2.11 23.63 14.88
C ASN A 403 2.17 22.45 15.86
N LEU A 404 1.08 22.16 16.58
CA LEU A 404 0.96 20.96 17.43
C LEU A 404 1.01 19.68 16.61
N LEU A 405 0.27 19.60 15.51
CA LEU A 405 0.28 18.44 14.61
C LEU A 405 1.66 18.19 14.00
N ARG A 406 2.34 19.25 13.53
CA ARG A 406 3.73 19.14 13.01
C ARG A 406 4.72 18.66 14.08
N LYS A 407 4.60 19.18 15.31
CA LYS A 407 5.44 18.72 16.43
C LYS A 407 5.17 17.24 16.75
N TYR A 408 3.92 16.82 16.74
CA TYR A 408 3.51 15.43 16.98
C TYR A 408 4.04 14.48 15.90
N GLU A 409 3.87 14.82 14.62
CA GLU A 409 4.38 14.07 13.46
C GLU A 409 5.92 13.93 13.54
N THR A 410 6.61 15.02 13.89
CA THR A 410 8.07 15.01 14.05
C THR A 410 8.51 14.17 15.26
N GLY A 411 7.72 14.14 16.34
CA GLY A 411 7.99 13.31 17.52
C GLY A 411 7.84 11.82 17.24
N LEU A 412 6.76 11.41 16.58
CA LEU A 412 6.50 10.00 16.25
C LEU A 412 7.44 9.48 15.16
N SER A 413 7.84 10.30 14.20
CA SER A 413 8.82 9.91 13.19
C SER A 413 10.18 9.57 13.84
N ARG A 414 10.62 10.34 14.84
CA ARG A 414 11.84 10.01 15.63
C ARG A 414 11.75 8.65 16.33
N ILE A 415 10.59 8.29 16.87
CA ILE A 415 10.37 6.99 17.52
C ILE A 415 10.35 5.85 16.48
N ARG A 416 9.69 6.03 15.33
CA ARG A 416 9.69 5.03 14.24
C ARG A 416 11.10 4.80 13.67
N PHE A 417 11.89 5.86 13.49
CA PHE A 417 13.28 5.75 13.05
C PHE A 417 14.19 5.10 14.11
N SER A 418 13.95 5.36 15.40
CA SER A 418 14.65 4.67 16.51
C SER A 418 14.38 3.16 16.53
N SER A 419 13.14 2.74 16.24
CA SER A 419 12.76 1.32 16.16
C SER A 419 13.41 0.59 14.96
N SER A 420 13.51 1.25 13.80
CA SER A 420 14.26 0.72 12.64
C SER A 420 15.77 0.61 12.92
N HIS A 421 16.37 1.62 13.56
CA HIS A 421 17.77 1.59 13.98
C HIS A 421 18.07 0.50 15.02
N ASN A 422 17.14 0.25 15.95
CA ASN A 422 17.30 -0.80 16.95
C ASN A 422 17.08 -2.21 16.37
N GLY A 423 16.19 -2.39 15.39
CA GLY A 423 16.03 -3.66 14.67
C GLY A 423 17.26 -4.02 13.81
N VAL A 424 17.87 -3.04 13.16
CA VAL A 424 19.12 -3.21 12.40
C VAL A 424 20.30 -3.44 13.35
N ARG A 425 20.41 -2.70 14.46
CA ARG A 425 21.44 -2.93 15.49
C ARG A 425 21.26 -4.26 16.23
N ALA A 426 20.04 -4.70 16.48
CA ALA A 426 19.74 -5.98 17.11
C ALA A 426 20.04 -7.14 16.16
N LYS A 427 19.73 -7.02 14.86
CA LYS A 427 20.16 -7.99 13.85
C LYS A 427 21.68 -8.01 13.69
N MET A 428 22.35 -6.84 13.66
CA MET A 428 23.81 -6.76 13.64
C MET A 428 24.45 -7.33 14.90
N ARG A 429 23.87 -7.10 16.09
CA ARG A 429 24.34 -7.70 17.34
C ARG A 429 24.10 -9.19 17.40
N ALA A 430 22.94 -9.68 16.97
CA ALA A 430 22.67 -11.11 16.87
C ALA A 430 23.61 -11.78 15.87
N TYR A 431 23.90 -11.14 14.74
CA TYR A 431 24.89 -11.62 13.76
C TYR A 431 26.30 -11.60 14.37
N ALA A 432 26.67 -10.52 15.07
CA ALA A 432 27.96 -10.39 15.73
C ALA A 432 28.13 -11.36 16.91
N ASP A 433 27.08 -11.64 17.68
CA ASP A 433 27.08 -12.56 18.81
C ASP A 433 27.09 -14.03 18.35
N VAL A 434 26.40 -14.35 17.26
CA VAL A 434 26.53 -15.65 16.60
C VAL A 434 27.96 -15.81 16.07
N LEU A 435 28.49 -14.80 15.37
CA LEU A 435 29.87 -14.81 14.88
C LEU A 435 30.88 -14.94 16.04
N ARG A 436 30.66 -14.25 17.16
CA ARG A 436 31.52 -14.26 18.35
C ARG A 436 31.47 -15.60 19.08
N ARG A 437 30.28 -16.21 19.22
CA ARG A 437 30.14 -17.57 19.78
C ARG A 437 30.78 -18.63 18.87
N THR A 438 30.69 -18.47 17.55
CA THR A 438 31.39 -19.33 16.60
C THR A 438 32.91 -19.16 16.66
N LEU A 439 33.40 -17.96 17.00
CA LEU A 439 34.83 -17.67 17.15
C LEU A 439 35.42 -18.13 18.50
N GLU A 440 34.62 -18.20 19.57
CA GLU A 440 35.07 -18.59 20.91
C GLU A 440 35.09 -20.11 21.13
N THR A 441 34.40 -20.92 20.30
CA THR A 441 34.18 -22.34 20.62
C THR A 441 35.25 -23.30 20.08
N GLU A 442 36.05 -22.99 19.06
CA GLU A 442 37.10 -23.91 18.59
C GLU A 442 38.33 -23.16 18.06
N GLN A 443 39.50 -23.50 18.64
CA GLN A 443 40.83 -23.19 18.10
C GLN A 443 41.00 -23.89 16.75
N LEU A 444 40.47 -23.31 15.67
CA LEU A 444 40.72 -23.79 14.32
C LEU A 444 41.92 -23.06 13.72
N PRO A 445 42.87 -23.78 13.07
CA PRO A 445 44.04 -23.19 12.46
C PRO A 445 43.61 -22.15 11.43
N TYR A 446 44.11 -20.93 11.60
CA TYR A 446 43.79 -19.78 10.79
C TYR A 446 44.33 -19.97 9.36
N ARG A 447 43.60 -20.68 8.48
CA ARG A 447 43.87 -20.61 7.04
C ARG A 447 42.80 -21.09 6.05
N SER A 448 41.65 -21.66 6.42
CA SER A 448 40.89 -22.38 5.36
C SER A 448 39.39 -22.62 5.52
N LEU A 449 38.60 -21.77 6.18
CA LEU A 449 37.12 -21.99 6.23
C LEU A 449 36.24 -20.73 6.08
N VAL A 450 36.57 -19.85 5.13
CA VAL A 450 35.57 -19.13 4.32
C VAL A 450 36.05 -19.24 2.87
N PRO A 451 35.26 -19.72 1.90
CA PRO A 451 35.80 -20.00 0.57
C PRO A 451 36.28 -18.74 -0.16
N TRP A 452 35.72 -17.58 0.17
CA TRP A 452 36.05 -16.30 -0.45
C TRP A 452 36.35 -15.29 0.66
N SER A 453 37.52 -14.65 0.62
CA SER A 453 38.05 -13.66 1.57
C SER A 453 37.25 -12.35 1.64
N ALA A 454 35.92 -12.43 1.76
CA ALA A 454 35.00 -11.30 1.58
C ALA A 454 34.66 -10.60 2.89
N HIS A 455 34.76 -9.28 2.91
CA HIS A 455 34.47 -8.43 4.07
C HIS A 455 33.63 -7.22 3.65
N LEU A 456 33.07 -6.51 4.64
CA LEU A 456 32.30 -5.29 4.43
C LEU A 456 33.23 -4.07 4.40
N SER A 457 33.11 -3.29 3.34
CA SER A 457 33.86 -2.04 3.16
C SER A 457 32.91 -0.90 2.85
N ARG A 458 33.28 0.32 3.28
CA ARG A 458 32.50 1.53 3.04
C ARG A 458 33.27 2.45 2.11
N PHE A 459 32.55 3.03 1.16
CA PHE A 459 33.11 3.98 0.19
C PHE A 459 32.24 5.21 0.09
N ALA A 460 32.87 6.37 0.29
CA ALA A 460 32.24 7.64 -0.03
C ALA A 460 32.31 7.87 -1.55
N ILE A 461 31.19 8.25 -2.15
CA ILE A 461 31.10 8.60 -3.57
C ILE A 461 31.43 10.08 -3.69
N GLU A 462 32.62 10.37 -4.18
CA GLU A 462 33.03 11.74 -4.46
C GLU A 462 32.28 12.30 -5.70
N PRO A 463 32.05 13.62 -5.79
CA PRO A 463 31.41 14.24 -6.95
C PRO A 463 32.07 13.94 -8.30
N GLY A 464 33.36 13.60 -8.33
CA GLY A 464 34.10 13.20 -9.52
C GLY A 464 34.18 11.69 -9.78
N SER A 465 33.47 10.87 -9.00
CA SER A 465 33.47 9.42 -9.14
C SER A 465 32.77 8.96 -10.42
N LYS A 466 33.29 7.92 -11.08
CA LYS A 466 32.62 7.32 -12.27
C LYS A 466 31.29 6.65 -11.93
N LEU A 467 31.03 6.44 -10.64
CA LEU A 467 29.79 5.88 -10.11
C LEU A 467 28.69 6.94 -9.94
N ALA A 468 29.04 8.21 -9.76
CA ALA A 468 28.08 9.26 -9.49
C ALA A 468 27.20 9.56 -10.73
N GLY A 469 25.91 9.77 -10.51
CA GLY A 469 24.92 10.12 -11.54
C GLY A 469 24.43 8.97 -12.42
N LYS A 470 24.73 7.71 -12.06
CA LYS A 470 24.31 6.51 -12.79
C LYS A 470 23.55 5.54 -11.90
N THR A 471 22.66 4.74 -12.49
CA THR A 471 21.93 3.70 -11.74
C THR A 471 22.80 2.49 -11.47
N LEU A 472 22.50 1.69 -10.44
CA LEU A 472 23.22 0.45 -10.15
C LEU A 472 23.21 -0.54 -11.34
N ARG A 473 22.14 -0.54 -12.14
CA ARG A 473 22.00 -1.32 -13.37
C ARG A 473 22.97 -0.85 -14.44
N ASP A 474 23.04 0.46 -14.71
CA ASP A 474 23.96 1.03 -15.71
C ASP A 474 25.42 0.85 -15.31
N LEU A 475 25.69 0.91 -14.00
CA LEU A 475 27.02 0.70 -13.45
C LEU A 475 27.47 -0.75 -13.52
N ASN A 476 26.53 -1.70 -13.52
CA ASN A 476 26.75 -3.14 -13.48
C ASN A 476 27.88 -3.52 -12.50
N VAL A 477 27.83 -2.95 -11.29
CA VAL A 477 28.92 -3.03 -10.30
C VAL A 477 29.30 -4.47 -10.03
N ARG A 478 28.32 -5.34 -9.77
CA ARG A 478 28.54 -6.76 -9.54
C ARG A 478 29.21 -7.46 -10.73
N GLY A 479 28.80 -7.14 -11.95
CA GLY A 479 29.41 -7.74 -13.16
C GLY A 479 30.83 -7.24 -13.43
N ARG A 480 31.15 -6.02 -13.02
CA ARG A 480 32.46 -5.38 -13.26
C ARG A 480 33.48 -5.61 -12.16
N THR A 481 33.05 -5.67 -10.90
CA THR A 481 33.94 -5.75 -9.74
C THR A 481 33.74 -7.02 -8.93
N GLY A 482 32.64 -7.76 -9.14
CA GLY A 482 32.26 -8.91 -8.31
C GLY A 482 31.66 -8.52 -6.95
N VAL A 483 31.62 -7.22 -6.62
CA VAL A 483 31.15 -6.70 -5.33
C VAL A 483 29.63 -6.54 -5.32
N ASN A 484 29.00 -6.87 -4.19
CA ASN A 484 27.59 -6.58 -3.95
C ASN A 484 27.40 -5.30 -3.15
N VAL A 485 26.58 -4.39 -3.66
CA VAL A 485 26.16 -3.19 -2.92
C VAL A 485 25.03 -3.57 -1.96
N LEU A 486 25.26 -3.37 -0.67
CA LEU A 486 24.31 -3.73 0.38
C LEU A 486 23.53 -2.52 0.90
N VAL A 487 24.17 -1.35 0.98
CA VAL A 487 23.53 -0.14 1.49
C VAL A 487 24.03 1.07 0.70
N VAL A 488 23.12 1.98 0.36
CA VAL A 488 23.44 3.34 -0.08
C VAL A 488 22.96 4.30 1.00
N ARG A 489 23.89 5.03 1.62
CA ARG A 489 23.58 6.02 2.66
C ARG A 489 23.65 7.42 2.06
N ARG A 490 22.54 8.15 2.14
CA ARG A 490 22.36 9.50 1.65
C ARG A 490 22.02 10.42 2.82
N GLY A 491 23.04 11.09 3.36
CA GLY A 491 22.92 11.84 4.61
C GLY A 491 22.43 10.94 5.76
N ASP A 492 21.25 11.26 6.30
CA ASP A 492 20.60 10.51 7.39
C ASP A 492 19.73 9.34 6.92
N SER A 493 19.54 9.17 5.61
CA SER A 493 18.74 8.08 5.02
C SER A 493 19.64 6.93 4.58
N ALA A 494 19.24 5.69 4.86
CA ALA A 494 19.95 4.50 4.41
C ALA A 494 19.00 3.58 3.61
N ILE A 495 19.38 3.28 2.38
CA ILE A 495 18.67 2.40 1.46
C ILE A 495 19.36 1.04 1.54
N VAL A 496 18.71 0.07 2.17
CA VAL A 496 19.24 -1.28 2.37
C VAL A 496 18.76 -2.20 1.26
N ALA A 497 19.67 -2.95 0.63
CA ALA A 497 19.43 -3.73 -0.58
C ALA A 497 18.80 -2.87 -1.70
N PRO A 498 19.53 -1.86 -2.21
CA PRO A 498 19.02 -0.93 -3.22
C PRO A 498 18.57 -1.67 -4.49
N ASP A 499 17.47 -1.19 -5.08
CA ASP A 499 16.98 -1.70 -6.36
C ASP A 499 17.99 -1.42 -7.50
N PRO A 500 18.00 -2.23 -8.59
CA PRO A 500 18.90 -1.99 -9.72
C PRO A 500 18.76 -0.62 -10.36
N ASP A 501 17.58 0.01 -10.28
CA ASP A 501 17.30 1.34 -10.82
C ASP A 501 17.71 2.48 -9.85
N GLU A 502 18.28 2.16 -8.68
CA GLU A 502 18.70 3.16 -7.70
C GLU A 502 19.87 3.99 -8.25
N LEU A 503 19.69 5.32 -8.24
CA LEU A 503 20.67 6.30 -8.72
C LEU A 503 21.69 6.60 -7.61
N ILE A 504 22.97 6.40 -7.92
CA ILE A 504 24.06 6.79 -7.02
C ILE A 504 24.33 8.29 -7.15
N LEU A 505 24.20 9.04 -6.07
CA LEU A 505 24.41 10.49 -6.05
C LEU A 505 25.80 10.84 -5.49
N PRO A 506 26.34 12.03 -5.84
CA PRO A 506 27.47 12.61 -5.13
C PRO A 506 27.20 12.67 -3.62
N VAL A 507 28.21 12.37 -2.80
CA VAL A 507 28.15 12.35 -1.32
C VAL A 507 27.37 11.16 -0.74
N ASP A 508 26.89 10.22 -1.57
CA ASP A 508 26.42 8.94 -1.07
C ASP A 508 27.58 8.15 -0.45
N GLU A 509 27.32 7.38 0.61
CA GLU A 509 28.24 6.40 1.16
C GLU A 509 27.69 5.00 0.87
N ILE A 510 28.39 4.23 0.05
CA ILE A 510 28.01 2.86 -0.28
C ILE A 510 28.69 1.88 0.65
N VAL A 511 27.92 0.92 1.17
CA VAL A 511 28.44 -0.23 1.93
C VAL A 511 28.35 -1.45 1.04
N VAL A 512 29.47 -2.15 0.91
CA VAL A 512 29.64 -3.20 -0.08
C VAL A 512 30.28 -4.44 0.51
N LEU A 513 30.01 -5.61 -0.09
CA LEU A 513 30.52 -6.92 0.31
C LEU A 513 31.31 -7.58 -0.83
N GLY A 514 32.55 -7.98 -0.57
CA GLY A 514 33.44 -8.62 -1.55
C GLY A 514 34.86 -8.82 -1.01
N THR A 515 35.74 -9.48 -1.77
CA THR A 515 37.13 -9.77 -1.38
C THR A 515 38.05 -8.55 -1.50
N ASP A 516 39.24 -8.58 -0.90
CA ASP A 516 40.24 -7.50 -1.02
C ASP A 516 40.52 -7.12 -2.49
N GLU A 517 40.67 -8.12 -3.36
CA GLU A 517 40.88 -7.97 -4.80
C GLU A 517 39.70 -7.25 -5.47
N GLN A 518 38.47 -7.67 -5.16
CA GLN A 518 37.24 -7.06 -5.69
C GLN A 518 37.06 -5.62 -5.19
N MET A 519 37.43 -5.34 -3.94
CA MET A 519 37.42 -4.00 -3.36
C MET A 519 38.44 -3.09 -4.03
N GLN A 520 39.61 -3.61 -4.40
CA GLN A 520 40.64 -2.85 -5.10
C GLN A 520 40.19 -2.45 -6.51
N VAL A 521 39.50 -3.35 -7.22
CA VAL A 521 38.87 -3.03 -8.53
C VAL A 521 37.76 -1.99 -8.34
N LEU A 522 36.92 -2.11 -7.32
CA LEU A 522 35.91 -1.09 -7.03
C LEU A 522 36.53 0.26 -6.68
N ARG A 523 37.62 0.30 -5.92
CA ARG A 523 38.38 1.54 -5.60
C ARG A 523 38.80 2.27 -6.86
N SER A 524 39.32 1.57 -7.87
CA SER A 524 39.69 2.18 -9.16
C SER A 524 38.53 2.80 -9.95
N LEU A 525 37.28 2.36 -9.70
CA LEU A 525 36.08 2.95 -10.30
C LEU A 525 35.56 4.14 -9.47
N ILE A 526 35.81 4.12 -8.17
CA ILE A 526 35.47 5.22 -7.26
C ILE A 526 36.47 6.37 -7.44
N GLU A 527 37.76 6.04 -7.55
CA GLU A 527 38.87 6.96 -7.70
C GLU A 527 38.75 7.74 -9.01
N ARG A 528 39.06 9.04 -8.86
CA ARG A 528 38.99 10.08 -9.86
C ARG A 528 39.57 9.60 -11.19
N SER A 529 38.79 9.70 -12.27
CA SER A 529 39.36 9.73 -13.62
C SER A 529 40.40 10.84 -13.66
N ALA A 530 41.66 10.51 -13.91
CA ALA A 530 42.73 11.48 -14.14
C ALA A 530 42.49 12.35 -15.39
N GLU A 531 41.40 12.12 -16.11
CA GLU A 531 40.79 13.13 -16.98
C GLU A 531 39.78 13.92 -16.15
N ALA A 532 40.29 14.94 -15.45
CA ALA A 532 39.49 16.13 -15.31
C ALA A 532 39.12 16.58 -16.74
N PRO A 533 37.87 16.93 -17.07
CA PRO A 533 37.69 17.90 -18.13
C PRO A 533 38.61 19.08 -17.77
N PRO A 534 39.35 19.64 -18.74
CA PRO A 534 40.34 20.66 -18.44
C PRO A 534 39.70 21.67 -17.49
N ASP A 535 40.43 21.97 -16.41
CA ASP A 535 40.05 22.96 -15.43
C ASP A 535 39.57 24.22 -16.15
N LYS A 536 38.25 24.34 -16.33
CA LYS A 536 37.60 25.62 -16.53
C LYS A 536 37.39 26.20 -15.14
N GLY A 537 38.50 26.48 -14.47
CA GLY A 537 38.54 27.41 -13.37
C GLY A 537 37.96 28.72 -13.89
N GLY A 538 36.72 28.99 -13.49
CA GLY A 538 36.01 30.24 -13.72
C GLY A 538 35.50 30.42 -15.14
N ASP A 539 34.28 29.94 -15.43
CA ASP A 539 33.48 30.58 -16.48
C ASP A 539 33.00 31.97 -16.03
N TYR A 540 33.26 32.39 -14.77
CA TYR A 540 32.85 33.66 -14.19
C TYR A 540 34.00 34.38 -13.46
N SER A 541 34.04 35.69 -13.61
CA SER A 541 34.98 36.60 -12.95
C SER A 541 34.24 37.65 -12.15
N LEU A 542 34.86 38.08 -11.05
CA LEU A 542 34.46 39.30 -10.36
C LEU A 542 35.17 40.49 -11.03
N ILE A 543 34.39 41.42 -11.59
CA ILE A 543 34.89 42.68 -12.12
C ILE A 543 34.32 43.84 -11.30
N SER A 544 35.09 44.91 -11.20
CA SER A 544 34.67 46.16 -10.58
C SER A 544 34.51 47.24 -11.65
N ILE A 545 33.44 48.01 -11.56
CA ILE A 545 33.04 48.99 -12.58
C ILE A 545 32.68 50.30 -11.88
N THR A 546 33.46 51.35 -12.15
CA THR A 546 33.18 52.69 -11.63
C THR A 546 32.20 53.42 -12.55
N LEU A 547 31.10 53.92 -12.00
CA LEU A 547 30.06 54.59 -12.78
C LEU A 547 30.39 56.07 -13.01
N HIS A 548 30.55 56.45 -14.26
CA HIS A 548 30.70 57.86 -14.65
C HIS A 548 29.34 58.54 -14.88
N GLU A 549 29.32 59.88 -14.91
CA GLU A 549 28.10 60.66 -15.17
C GLU A 549 27.42 60.32 -16.51
N ARG A 550 28.18 59.82 -17.49
CA ARG A 550 27.69 59.40 -18.81
C ARG A 550 27.41 57.89 -18.94
N SER A 551 27.55 57.12 -17.86
CA SER A 551 27.26 55.69 -17.88
C SER A 551 25.76 55.43 -18.10
N PHE A 552 25.45 54.40 -18.90
CA PHE A 552 24.08 53.92 -19.11
C PHE A 552 23.39 53.46 -17.81
N LEU A 553 24.18 53.06 -16.81
CA LEU A 553 23.71 52.51 -15.53
C LEU A 553 23.36 53.60 -14.51
N THR A 554 23.84 54.83 -14.71
CA THR A 554 23.65 55.96 -13.81
C THR A 554 22.18 56.39 -13.75
N GLY A 555 21.64 56.52 -12.53
CA GLY A 555 20.27 56.95 -12.27
C GLY A 555 19.22 55.82 -12.29
N ARG A 556 19.61 54.61 -12.71
CA ARG A 556 18.75 53.42 -12.76
C ARG A 556 18.88 52.58 -11.49
N THR A 557 17.84 51.80 -11.19
CA THR A 557 17.94 50.72 -10.20
C THR A 557 18.71 49.53 -10.75
N ILE A 558 19.27 48.66 -9.90
CA ILE A 558 19.92 47.40 -10.34
C ILE A 558 19.00 46.58 -11.25
N ARG A 559 17.68 46.55 -10.95
CA ARG A 559 16.67 45.90 -11.79
C ARG A 559 16.49 46.57 -13.15
N GLU A 560 16.41 47.89 -13.19
CA GLU A 560 16.27 48.66 -14.45
C GLU A 560 17.56 48.65 -15.30
N ALA A 561 18.70 48.40 -14.67
CA ALA A 561 19.99 48.24 -15.33
C ALA A 561 20.10 46.93 -16.12
N GLY A 562 19.28 45.93 -15.81
CA GLY A 562 19.17 44.68 -16.58
C GLY A 562 20.45 43.85 -16.65
N ILE A 563 21.38 44.02 -15.69
CA ILE A 563 22.71 43.39 -15.70
C ILE A 563 22.60 41.86 -15.69
N ARG A 564 21.62 41.34 -14.95
CA ARG A 564 21.35 39.90 -14.85
C ARG A 564 20.71 39.35 -16.11
N GLU A 565 19.70 40.02 -16.63
CA GLU A 565 18.88 39.56 -17.75
C GLU A 565 19.62 39.71 -19.08
N SER A 566 20.37 40.79 -19.26
CA SER A 566 21.03 41.12 -20.53
C SER A 566 22.44 40.54 -20.63
N PHE A 567 23.17 40.47 -19.50
CA PHE A 567 24.59 40.11 -19.50
C PHE A 567 24.92 38.89 -18.64
N GLY A 568 23.94 38.28 -17.97
CA GLY A 568 24.17 37.15 -17.06
C GLY A 568 25.00 37.51 -15.83
N GLY A 569 25.12 38.81 -15.50
CA GLY A 569 25.92 39.32 -14.40
C GLY A 569 25.12 39.46 -13.10
N LEU A 570 25.74 39.18 -11.96
CA LEU A 570 25.18 39.38 -10.62
C LEU A 570 25.94 40.48 -9.88
N VAL A 571 25.24 41.54 -9.49
CA VAL A 571 25.81 42.58 -8.61
C VAL A 571 25.95 41.99 -7.19
N VAL A 572 27.18 41.87 -6.71
CA VAL A 572 27.49 41.28 -5.39
C VAL A 572 27.84 42.34 -4.34
N GLY A 573 28.19 43.56 -4.77
CA GLY A 573 28.43 44.68 -3.87
C GLY A 573 28.53 46.00 -4.60
N ILE A 574 28.28 47.09 -3.88
CA ILE A 574 28.48 48.46 -4.34
C ILE A 574 29.28 49.20 -3.29
N GLU A 575 30.29 49.95 -3.70
CA GLU A 575 31.03 50.85 -2.83
C GLU A 575 30.75 52.31 -3.23
N ARG A 576 30.29 53.11 -2.26
CA ARG A 576 29.96 54.52 -2.44
C ARG A 576 30.69 55.35 -1.40
N LYS A 577 31.59 56.23 -1.84
CA LYS A 577 32.38 57.12 -0.95
C LYS A 577 33.04 56.37 0.22
N GLY A 578 33.63 55.20 -0.05
CA GLY A 578 34.29 54.34 0.94
C GLY A 578 33.36 53.50 1.84
N THR A 579 32.04 53.55 1.62
CA THR A 579 31.08 52.68 2.31
C THR A 579 30.70 51.51 1.41
N ARG A 580 31.04 50.28 1.83
CA ARG A 580 30.74 49.05 1.09
C ARG A 580 29.39 48.47 1.48
N ILE A 581 28.53 48.27 0.50
CA ILE A 581 27.20 47.67 0.63
C ILE A 581 27.27 46.28 -0.02
N ALA A 582 27.23 45.24 0.81
CA ALA A 582 27.19 43.85 0.34
C ALA A 582 25.76 43.47 -0.06
N ASN A 583 25.61 42.78 -1.20
CA ASN A 583 24.34 42.26 -1.71
C ASN A 583 23.19 43.30 -1.71
N PRO A 584 23.33 44.42 -2.47
CA PRO A 584 22.32 45.48 -2.54
C PRO A 584 21.00 44.96 -3.11
N ASP A 585 19.87 45.48 -2.61
CA ASP A 585 18.55 45.12 -3.11
C ASP A 585 18.37 45.53 -4.58
N SER A 586 17.56 44.78 -5.33
CA SER A 586 17.26 45.04 -6.74
C SER A 586 16.73 46.46 -7.03
N SER A 587 16.12 47.12 -6.03
CA SER A 587 15.60 48.50 -6.10
C SER A 587 16.66 49.57 -5.83
N PHE A 588 17.91 49.19 -5.51
CA PHE A 588 18.99 50.11 -5.21
C PHE A 588 19.36 50.96 -6.44
N ARG A 589 19.35 52.29 -6.30
CA ARG A 589 19.70 53.23 -7.37
C ARG A 589 21.19 53.52 -7.44
N LEU A 590 21.74 53.32 -8.63
CA LEU A 590 23.13 53.57 -8.99
C LEU A 590 23.37 55.06 -9.25
N THR A 591 24.43 55.62 -8.67
CA THR A 591 24.81 57.03 -8.80
C THR A 591 26.22 57.19 -9.38
N PRO A 592 26.57 58.36 -9.96
CA PRO A 592 27.94 58.62 -10.39
C PRO A 592 28.92 58.48 -9.22
N GLY A 593 30.05 57.83 -9.46
CA GLY A 593 31.09 57.55 -8.46
C GLY A 593 30.87 56.27 -7.64
N ASP A 594 29.81 55.50 -7.92
CA ASP A 594 29.67 54.15 -7.37
C ASP A 594 30.65 53.20 -8.03
N GLU A 595 31.29 52.37 -7.23
CA GLU A 595 32.07 51.22 -7.69
C GLU A 595 31.21 49.95 -7.54
N VAL A 596 30.76 49.41 -8.67
CA VAL A 596 29.82 48.27 -8.72
C VAL A 596 30.59 46.98 -9.00
N TRP A 597 30.49 46.03 -8.08
CA TRP A 597 31.14 44.73 -8.17
C TRP A 597 30.18 43.70 -8.77
N VAL A 598 30.53 43.16 -9.94
CA VAL A 598 29.68 42.25 -10.71
C VAL A 598 30.41 40.94 -10.96
N VAL A 599 29.79 39.82 -10.58
CA VAL A 599 30.21 38.49 -11.00
C VAL A 599 29.54 38.19 -12.33
N CYS A 600 30.32 37.95 -13.39
CA CYS A 600 29.78 37.74 -14.73
C CYS A 600 30.60 36.71 -15.51
N PRO A 601 30.03 36.11 -16.58
CA PRO A 601 30.77 35.18 -17.39
C PRO A 601 32.02 35.82 -18.01
N ASN A 602 33.15 35.11 -18.05
CA ASN A 602 34.40 35.61 -18.65
C ASN A 602 34.21 36.08 -20.10
N SER A 603 33.34 35.40 -20.85
CA SER A 603 32.99 35.76 -22.24
C SER A 603 32.28 37.11 -22.39
N ARG A 604 31.73 37.69 -21.30
CA ARG A 604 30.96 38.94 -21.32
C ARG A 604 31.54 40.05 -20.46
N GLN A 605 32.73 39.87 -19.88
CA GLN A 605 33.41 40.91 -19.10
C GLN A 605 33.53 42.24 -19.86
N SER A 606 33.93 42.18 -21.14
CA SER A 606 34.15 43.37 -21.96
C SER A 606 32.86 44.11 -22.32
N GLU A 607 31.71 43.41 -22.34
CA GLU A 607 30.40 44.01 -22.57
C GLU A 607 29.92 44.76 -21.33
N ILE A 608 30.10 44.17 -20.14
CA ILE A 608 29.70 44.80 -18.88
C ILE A 608 30.65 45.96 -18.54
N ALA A 609 31.96 45.83 -18.79
CA ALA A 609 32.91 46.92 -18.63
C ALA A 609 32.55 48.14 -19.49
N LYS A 610 32.06 47.97 -20.73
CA LYS A 610 31.60 49.08 -21.58
C LYS A 610 30.40 49.85 -21.01
N LEU A 611 29.66 49.26 -20.07
CA LEU A 611 28.55 49.93 -19.40
C LEU A 611 29.03 51.05 -18.46
N SER A 612 30.31 51.08 -18.02
CA SER A 612 30.88 52.22 -17.28
C SER A 612 31.03 53.48 -18.11
N GLY A 613 31.13 53.34 -19.44
CA GLY A 613 31.45 54.43 -20.36
C GLY A 613 32.93 54.59 -20.72
N GLU A 614 33.82 53.65 -20.37
CA GLU A 614 35.20 53.65 -20.88
C GLU A 614 35.31 53.01 -22.27
N VAL A 615 35.68 53.82 -23.26
CA VAL A 615 36.20 53.36 -24.56
C VAL A 615 37.70 53.63 -24.55
N GLU A 616 38.52 52.60 -24.31
CA GLU A 616 39.93 52.61 -24.71
C GLU A 616 40.21 51.52 -25.77
N ARG A 617 40.91 51.96 -26.82
CA ARG A 617 41.31 51.22 -28.03
C ARG A 617 42.42 50.20 -27.73
N PRO A 618 42.57 49.15 -28.57
CA PRO A 618 43.59 48.12 -28.37
C PRO A 618 44.99 48.68 -28.60
N LYS A 619 45.98 48.26 -27.80
CA LYS A 619 47.39 48.36 -28.16
C LYS A 619 47.89 46.99 -28.62
N SER A 620 48.62 47.05 -29.74
CA SER A 620 49.30 45.98 -30.50
C SER A 620 50.14 45.04 -29.65
#